data_AF-A0A920UAD1-F1
#
_entry.id   AF-A0A920UAD1-F1
#
_cell.length_a   1.000
_cell.length_b   1.000
_cell.length_c   1.000
_cell.angle_alpha   90.00
_cell.angle_beta   90.00
_cell.angle_gamma   90.00
#
_symmetry.space_group_name_H-M   'P 1'
#
loop_
_entity.id
_entity.type
_entity.pdbx_description
1 polymer ?
#
loop_
_entity_poly.entity_id
_entity_poly.type
_entity_poly.pdbx_seq_one_letter_code
_entity_poly.pdbx_strand_id
1 'polypeptide(L)'
;MHDTLLGTDHHAVFEPWWDHAVDNYITWQEGRPVAMDLYYDPVVDEHVSSPMGLMAPVWYLAPQRPDVARSAWELAVGLTGLDGDKPPTGDQPGLLADPGFASLLALQTGEFDDGPVRDRLWEVIDGLHEPTSDSDVGEFTYGFGLGEPHPRGQLNARVMAGWVCTPGAWSRIFNAGPGRRFTDPTVEGVDFPDVALSEARWDSSILHLAAQPRNASIAGRRSAMQATALPSDGSWTLLRPDGTSEVVNVIDGSATLEIGVDGGRYQLHR
;
A
#
# COMPACT_ATOMS: atom_id res chain seq x y z
N MET A 1 13.08 -5.89 7.23
CA MET A 1 12.79 -4.53 7.76
C MET A 1 13.56 -4.24 9.05
N HIS A 2 13.34 -4.96 10.16
CA HIS A 2 14.08 -4.72 11.41
C HIS A 2 15.60 -4.76 11.19
N ASP A 3 16.08 -5.82 10.56
CA ASP A 3 17.49 -6.00 10.19
C ASP A 3 18.05 -4.85 9.37
N THR A 4 17.31 -4.45 8.32
CA THR A 4 17.66 -3.32 7.45
C THR A 4 17.71 -1.98 8.18
N LEU A 5 16.88 -1.80 9.21
CA LEU A 5 16.81 -0.55 9.98
C LEU A 5 17.87 -0.46 11.07
N LEU A 6 18.20 -1.58 11.72
CA LEU A 6 19.04 -1.62 12.91
C LEU A 6 20.41 -2.28 12.69
N GLY A 7 20.70 -2.76 11.49
CA GLY A 7 21.94 -3.49 11.19
C GLY A 7 22.03 -4.82 11.95
N THR A 8 20.90 -5.50 12.12
CA THR A 8 20.80 -6.82 12.78
C THR A 8 20.61 -7.93 11.74
N ASP A 9 20.59 -9.19 12.17
CA ASP A 9 20.48 -10.37 11.29
C ASP A 9 19.49 -11.41 11.84
N HIS A 10 18.30 -10.95 12.24
CA HIS A 10 17.26 -11.85 12.74
C HIS A 10 16.60 -12.68 11.64
N HIS A 11 16.65 -12.20 10.39
CA HIS A 11 16.12 -12.87 9.21
C HIS A 11 16.92 -14.11 8.81
N ALA A 12 18.16 -14.29 9.30
CA ALA A 12 18.96 -15.50 9.06
C ALA A 12 18.24 -16.81 9.43
N VAL A 13 17.25 -16.78 10.33
CA VAL A 13 16.44 -17.96 10.69
C VAL A 13 15.43 -18.36 9.59
N PHE A 14 15.15 -17.47 8.65
CA PHE A 14 14.18 -17.71 7.59
C PHE A 14 14.67 -18.75 6.58
N GLU A 15 15.95 -18.71 6.18
CA GLU A 15 16.48 -19.63 5.17
C GLU A 15 16.38 -21.10 5.61
N PRO A 16 16.85 -21.50 6.81
CA PRO A 16 16.69 -22.89 7.27
C PRO A 16 15.23 -23.30 7.46
N TRP A 17 14.38 -22.37 7.90
CA TRP A 17 12.94 -22.64 8.02
C TRP A 17 12.30 -22.85 6.64
N TRP A 18 12.68 -22.04 5.66
CA TRP A 18 12.16 -22.12 4.30
C TRP A 18 12.57 -23.42 3.62
N ASP A 19 13.83 -23.84 3.76
CA ASP A 19 14.30 -25.11 3.21
C ASP A 19 13.49 -26.29 3.77
N HIS A 20 13.22 -26.29 5.08
CA HIS A 20 12.31 -27.27 5.70
C HIS A 20 10.89 -27.15 5.14
N ALA A 21 10.35 -25.94 5.00
CA ALA A 21 9.00 -25.73 4.52
C ALA A 21 8.80 -26.20 3.07
N VAL A 22 9.79 -26.01 2.20
CA VAL A 22 9.75 -26.46 0.80
C VAL A 22 9.56 -27.96 0.70
N ASP A 23 10.23 -28.73 1.55
CA ASP A 23 10.21 -30.19 1.52
C ASP A 23 8.99 -30.80 2.23
N ASN A 24 8.44 -30.09 3.23
CA ASN A 24 7.44 -30.66 4.14
C ASN A 24 6.04 -30.04 3.99
N TYR A 25 5.94 -28.79 3.55
CA TYR A 25 4.69 -28.03 3.57
C TYR A 25 4.24 -27.51 2.21
N ILE A 26 5.08 -27.63 1.16
CA ILE A 26 4.75 -27.15 -0.18
C ILE A 26 4.53 -28.34 -1.12
N THR A 27 3.41 -28.32 -1.82
CA THR A 27 3.10 -29.27 -2.90
C THR A 27 3.55 -28.70 -4.23
N TRP A 28 4.38 -29.46 -4.93
CA TRP A 28 4.94 -29.09 -6.23
C TRP A 28 4.31 -29.91 -7.36
N GLN A 29 4.00 -29.26 -8.47
CA GLN A 29 3.60 -29.90 -9.72
C GLN A 29 4.40 -29.30 -10.87
N GLU A 30 5.08 -30.15 -11.64
CA GLU A 30 5.89 -29.74 -12.80
C GLU A 30 6.90 -28.62 -12.47
N GLY A 31 7.49 -28.67 -11.27
CA GLY A 31 8.46 -27.68 -10.81
C GLY A 31 7.88 -26.34 -10.35
N ARG A 32 6.54 -26.23 -10.22
CA ARG A 32 5.85 -25.05 -9.68
C ARG A 32 5.11 -25.37 -8.38
N PRO A 33 5.07 -24.45 -7.42
CA PRO A 33 4.26 -24.63 -6.22
C PRO A 33 2.78 -24.49 -6.58
N VAL A 34 1.95 -25.44 -6.16
CA VAL A 34 0.49 -25.45 -6.45
C VAL A 34 -0.38 -25.47 -5.19
N ALA A 35 0.19 -25.85 -4.05
CA ALA A 35 -0.44 -25.78 -2.75
C ALA A 35 0.61 -25.64 -1.66
N MET A 36 0.18 -25.14 -0.51
CA MET A 36 0.95 -25.14 0.73
C MET A 36 -0.01 -25.56 1.84
N ASP A 37 0.54 -26.14 2.91
CA ASP A 37 -0.25 -26.45 4.09
C ASP A 37 -0.85 -25.18 4.66
N LEU A 38 -2.18 -25.12 4.63
CA LEU A 38 -2.94 -24.12 5.36
C LEU A 38 -2.80 -24.35 6.87
N TYR A 39 -2.65 -25.62 7.25
CA TYR A 39 -2.48 -26.05 8.62
C TYR A 39 -1.71 -27.38 8.67
N TYR A 40 -0.84 -27.52 9.67
CA TYR A 40 -0.14 -28.75 10.01
C TYR A 40 -0.31 -29.03 11.50
N ASP A 41 -0.78 -30.22 11.85
CA ASP A 41 -0.81 -30.72 13.24
C ASP A 41 0.38 -31.66 13.48
N PRO A 42 1.40 -31.24 14.26
CA PRO A 42 2.58 -32.06 14.53
C PRO A 42 2.32 -33.19 15.55
N VAL A 43 1.20 -33.19 16.27
CA VAL A 43 0.87 -34.22 17.27
C VAL A 43 0.37 -35.49 16.59
N VAL A 44 -0.46 -35.32 15.57
CA VAL A 44 -1.03 -36.44 14.79
C VAL A 44 -0.43 -36.57 13.39
N ASP A 45 0.52 -35.70 13.03
CA ASP A 45 1.20 -35.65 11.74
C ASP A 45 0.22 -35.46 10.56
N GLU A 46 -0.68 -34.49 10.69
CA GLU A 46 -1.73 -34.24 9.72
C GLU A 46 -1.52 -32.93 8.96
N HIS A 47 -1.42 -33.04 7.63
CA HIS A 47 -1.22 -31.94 6.71
C HIS A 47 -2.53 -31.55 6.00
N VAL A 48 -2.92 -30.29 6.14
CA VAL A 48 -4.07 -29.71 5.43
C VAL A 48 -3.56 -28.85 4.28
N SER A 49 -3.13 -29.49 3.21
CA SER A 49 -2.62 -28.84 1.99
C SER A 49 -3.75 -28.27 1.13
N SER A 50 -3.59 -27.01 0.70
CA SER A 50 -4.54 -26.39 -0.24
C SER A 50 -3.90 -25.31 -1.10
N PRO A 51 -4.45 -25.01 -2.30
CA PRO A 51 -4.04 -23.82 -3.07
C PRO A 51 -4.18 -22.53 -2.25
N MET A 52 -5.19 -22.44 -1.39
CA MET A 52 -5.38 -21.28 -0.51
C MET A 52 -4.23 -21.10 0.50
N GLY A 53 -3.67 -22.21 1.02
CA GLY A 53 -2.49 -22.15 1.87
C GLY A 53 -1.27 -21.54 1.16
N LEU A 54 -1.17 -21.69 -0.16
CA LEU A 54 -0.12 -21.06 -0.97
C LEU A 54 -0.45 -19.60 -1.32
N MET A 55 -1.71 -19.30 -1.63
CA MET A 55 -2.16 -17.95 -2.01
C MET A 55 -2.21 -16.97 -0.83
N ALA A 56 -2.67 -17.39 0.34
CA ALA A 56 -2.81 -16.51 1.51
C ALA A 56 -1.50 -15.80 1.94
N PRO A 57 -0.32 -16.45 1.98
CA PRO A 57 0.92 -15.82 2.43
C PRO A 57 1.66 -15.01 1.37
N VAL A 58 1.13 -14.85 0.14
CA VAL A 58 1.82 -14.14 -0.96
C VAL A 58 2.37 -12.78 -0.54
N TRP A 59 1.60 -12.01 0.22
CA TRP A 59 2.03 -10.68 0.70
C TRP A 59 3.29 -10.78 1.60
N TYR A 60 3.42 -11.82 2.40
CA TYR A 60 4.61 -12.03 3.24
C TYR A 60 5.78 -12.65 2.46
N LEU A 61 5.48 -13.45 1.44
CA LEU A 61 6.49 -14.10 0.60
C LEU A 61 7.10 -13.13 -0.40
N ALA A 62 6.35 -12.18 -0.96
CA ALA A 62 6.84 -11.24 -1.98
C ALA A 62 8.22 -10.62 -1.69
N PRO A 63 8.50 -10.07 -0.48
CA PRO A 63 9.82 -9.51 -0.18
C PRO A 63 10.95 -10.54 -0.03
N GLN A 64 10.65 -11.81 0.23
CA GLN A 64 11.62 -12.83 0.69
C GLN A 64 11.81 -14.01 -0.28
N ARG A 65 10.74 -14.37 -1.01
CA ARG A 65 10.62 -15.45 -2.00
C ARG A 65 9.74 -14.96 -3.17
N PRO A 66 10.23 -13.97 -3.95
CA PRO A 66 9.43 -13.29 -4.97
C PRO A 66 8.98 -14.22 -6.11
N ASP A 67 9.75 -15.27 -6.41
CA ASP A 67 9.44 -16.29 -7.40
C ASP A 67 8.23 -17.15 -6.98
N VAL A 68 8.19 -17.59 -5.71
CA VAL A 68 7.06 -18.35 -5.17
C VAL A 68 5.83 -17.48 -5.02
N ALA A 69 6.00 -16.25 -4.51
CA ALA A 69 4.92 -15.29 -4.37
C ALA A 69 4.27 -14.96 -5.73
N ARG A 70 5.09 -14.73 -6.76
CA ARG A 70 4.61 -14.53 -8.14
C ARG A 70 3.87 -15.76 -8.67
N SER A 71 4.44 -16.96 -8.50
CA SER A 71 3.81 -18.20 -8.96
C SER A 71 2.43 -18.41 -8.32
N ALA A 72 2.30 -18.11 -7.03
CA ALA A 72 1.04 -18.21 -6.29
C ALA A 72 0.01 -17.15 -6.71
N TRP A 73 0.45 -15.91 -6.98
CA TRP A 73 -0.42 -14.88 -7.55
C TRP A 73 -0.89 -15.24 -8.97
N GLU A 74 0.01 -15.73 -9.83
CA GLU A 74 -0.35 -16.20 -11.19
C GLU A 74 -1.36 -17.36 -11.14
N LEU A 75 -1.24 -18.27 -10.17
CA LEU A 75 -2.24 -19.30 -9.92
C LEU A 75 -3.61 -18.70 -9.59
N ALA A 76 -3.68 -17.70 -8.71
CA ALA A 76 -4.93 -17.02 -8.37
C ALA A 76 -5.55 -16.29 -9.58
N VAL A 77 -4.72 -15.62 -10.38
CA VAL A 77 -5.14 -14.97 -11.64
C VAL A 77 -5.71 -16.00 -12.62
N GLY A 78 -5.02 -17.13 -12.83
CA GLY A 78 -5.51 -18.20 -13.72
C GLY A 78 -6.80 -18.84 -13.22
N LEU A 79 -6.96 -19.05 -11.90
CA LEU A 79 -8.19 -19.61 -11.31
C LEU A 79 -9.41 -18.68 -11.49
N THR A 80 -9.19 -17.37 -11.51
CA THR A 80 -10.24 -16.38 -11.78
C THR A 80 -10.49 -16.17 -13.27
N GLY A 81 -9.53 -16.53 -14.13
CA GLY A 81 -9.57 -16.29 -15.57
C GLY A 81 -9.34 -14.83 -15.95
N LEU A 82 -8.78 -14.00 -15.05
CA LEU A 82 -8.51 -12.58 -15.29
C LEU A 82 -7.54 -12.33 -16.45
N ASP A 83 -6.64 -13.28 -16.73
CA ASP A 83 -5.69 -13.27 -17.84
C ASP A 83 -6.24 -13.89 -19.14
N GLY A 84 -7.45 -14.45 -19.11
CA GLY A 84 -8.06 -15.13 -20.25
C GLY A 84 -8.74 -14.20 -21.28
N ASP A 85 -9.24 -14.82 -22.35
CA ASP A 85 -9.99 -14.16 -23.44
C ASP A 85 -11.41 -13.72 -23.02
N LYS A 86 -11.93 -14.29 -21.93
CA LYS A 86 -13.25 -14.01 -21.37
C LYS A 86 -13.13 -13.78 -19.86
N PRO A 87 -12.53 -12.65 -19.44
CA PRO A 87 -12.35 -12.35 -18.03
C PRO A 87 -13.69 -12.22 -17.30
N PRO A 88 -13.72 -12.42 -15.98
CA PRO A 88 -14.92 -12.21 -15.17
C PRO A 88 -15.41 -10.77 -15.25
N THR A 89 -16.71 -10.58 -15.05
CA THR A 89 -17.37 -9.27 -15.00
C THR A 89 -18.19 -9.14 -13.72
N GLY A 90 -18.71 -7.95 -13.40
CA GLY A 90 -19.59 -7.78 -12.23
C GLY A 90 -20.82 -8.71 -12.22
N ASP A 91 -21.39 -9.02 -13.38
CA ASP A 91 -22.54 -9.93 -13.52
C ASP A 91 -22.14 -11.42 -13.52
N GLN A 92 -20.89 -11.73 -13.87
CA GLN A 92 -20.35 -13.09 -13.90
C GLN A 92 -18.98 -13.13 -13.19
N PRO A 93 -18.95 -12.89 -11.87
CA PRO A 93 -17.70 -12.65 -11.15
C PRO A 93 -16.91 -13.92 -10.82
N GLY A 94 -17.55 -15.09 -10.89
CA GLY A 94 -16.90 -16.36 -10.52
C GLY A 94 -16.38 -16.32 -9.07
N LEU A 95 -15.10 -16.67 -8.88
CA LEU A 95 -14.45 -16.61 -7.55
C LEU A 95 -14.37 -15.20 -6.97
N LEU A 96 -14.43 -14.15 -7.79
CA LEU A 96 -14.42 -12.76 -7.32
C LEU A 96 -15.73 -12.35 -6.64
N ALA A 97 -16.75 -13.21 -6.65
CA ALA A 97 -17.95 -13.04 -5.83
C ALA A 97 -17.64 -13.12 -4.34
N ASP A 98 -16.64 -13.92 -3.95
CA ASP A 98 -16.24 -14.05 -2.55
C ASP A 98 -15.43 -12.81 -2.12
N PRO A 99 -15.89 -12.02 -1.13
CA PRO A 99 -15.18 -10.83 -0.68
C PRO A 99 -13.77 -11.13 -0.14
N GLY A 100 -13.60 -12.27 0.52
CA GLY A 100 -12.32 -12.70 1.07
C GLY A 100 -11.28 -12.90 -0.03
N PHE A 101 -11.66 -13.63 -1.08
CA PHE A 101 -10.85 -13.91 -2.24
C PHE A 101 -10.58 -12.65 -3.06
N ALA A 102 -11.63 -11.88 -3.40
CA ALA A 102 -11.50 -10.67 -4.22
C ALA A 102 -10.57 -9.64 -3.56
N SER A 103 -10.75 -9.38 -2.26
CA SER A 103 -9.91 -8.43 -1.53
C SER A 103 -8.47 -8.91 -1.39
N LEU A 104 -8.24 -10.22 -1.16
CA LEU A 104 -6.91 -10.80 -1.09
C LEU A 104 -6.18 -10.71 -2.44
N LEU A 105 -6.86 -11.02 -3.54
CA LEU A 105 -6.28 -10.91 -4.87
C LEU A 105 -6.00 -9.45 -5.25
N ALA A 106 -6.87 -8.50 -4.84
CA ALA A 106 -6.63 -7.08 -5.06
C ALA A 106 -5.37 -6.59 -4.37
N LEU A 107 -5.19 -6.97 -3.09
CA LEU A 107 -3.97 -6.71 -2.34
C LEU A 107 -2.76 -7.19 -3.13
N GLN A 108 -2.72 -8.48 -3.48
CA GLN A 108 -1.58 -9.12 -4.13
C GLN A 108 -1.28 -8.54 -5.52
N THR A 109 -2.31 -8.25 -6.30
CA THR A 109 -2.17 -7.67 -7.64
C THR A 109 -1.44 -6.34 -7.59
N GLY A 110 -1.67 -5.50 -6.57
CA GLY A 110 -0.92 -4.24 -6.40
C GLY A 110 0.60 -4.40 -6.29
N GLU A 111 1.11 -5.58 -5.91
CA GLU A 111 2.55 -5.87 -5.87
C GLU A 111 3.10 -6.39 -7.20
N PHE A 112 2.27 -6.99 -8.07
CA PHE A 112 2.73 -7.72 -9.25
C PHE A 112 2.31 -7.13 -10.60
N ASP A 113 1.22 -6.36 -10.66
CA ASP A 113 0.63 -5.88 -11.91
C ASP A 113 -0.01 -4.49 -11.77
N ASP A 114 0.32 -3.61 -12.71
CA ASP A 114 -0.34 -2.32 -12.95
C ASP A 114 -0.99 -2.27 -14.35
N GLY A 115 -1.26 -3.44 -14.92
CA GLY A 115 -1.73 -3.62 -16.29
C GLY A 115 -3.14 -4.22 -16.39
N PRO A 116 -3.42 -4.99 -17.45
CA PRO A 116 -4.77 -5.45 -17.74
C PRO A 116 -5.41 -6.33 -16.65
N VAL A 117 -4.61 -7.11 -15.90
CA VAL A 117 -5.14 -7.96 -14.81
C VAL A 117 -5.67 -7.09 -13.69
N ARG A 118 -4.91 -6.05 -13.30
CA ARG A 118 -5.35 -5.03 -12.35
C ARG A 118 -6.64 -4.36 -12.81
N ASP A 119 -6.69 -3.87 -14.04
CA ASP A 119 -7.85 -3.12 -14.56
C ASP A 119 -9.12 -3.98 -14.53
N ARG A 120 -9.03 -5.23 -15.00
CA ARG A 120 -10.16 -6.19 -15.00
C ARG A 120 -10.62 -6.54 -13.58
N LEU A 121 -9.68 -6.72 -12.65
CA LEU A 121 -10.01 -7.00 -11.25
C LEU A 121 -10.78 -5.83 -10.62
N TRP A 122 -10.33 -4.60 -10.85
CA TRP A 122 -11.02 -3.42 -10.33
C TRP A 122 -12.39 -3.19 -10.97
N GLU A 123 -12.56 -3.49 -12.26
CA GLU A 123 -13.88 -3.46 -12.90
C GLU A 123 -14.89 -4.38 -12.19
N VAL A 124 -14.47 -5.59 -11.80
CA VAL A 124 -15.34 -6.50 -11.04
C VAL A 124 -15.59 -6.00 -9.62
N ILE A 125 -14.55 -5.52 -8.93
CA ILE A 125 -14.67 -5.04 -7.55
C ILE A 125 -15.60 -3.81 -7.48
N ASP A 126 -15.44 -2.85 -8.37
CA ASP A 126 -16.28 -1.65 -8.45
C ASP A 126 -17.71 -1.99 -8.86
N GLY A 127 -17.89 -2.98 -9.74
CA GLY A 127 -19.21 -3.41 -10.19
C GLY A 127 -20.01 -4.20 -9.15
N LEU A 128 -19.33 -4.90 -8.22
CA LEU A 128 -19.96 -5.89 -7.34
C LEU A 128 -19.94 -5.53 -5.86
N HIS A 129 -18.82 -5.00 -5.34
CA HIS A 129 -18.55 -4.95 -3.89
C HIS A 129 -18.98 -3.62 -3.23
N GLU A 130 -19.98 -2.97 -3.80
CA GLU A 130 -20.69 -1.82 -3.20
C GLU A 130 -19.75 -0.63 -2.88
N PRO A 131 -19.00 -0.09 -3.86
CA PRO A 131 -18.17 1.10 -3.62
C PRO A 131 -19.04 2.28 -3.17
N THR A 132 -18.71 2.85 -2.03
CA THR A 132 -19.45 3.91 -1.37
C THR A 132 -18.51 5.05 -1.01
N SER A 133 -18.87 6.26 -1.42
CA SER A 133 -18.18 7.49 -1.05
C SER A 133 -19.07 8.32 -0.13
N ASP A 134 -18.58 8.60 1.07
CA ASP A 134 -19.18 9.54 2.00
C ASP A 134 -18.43 10.88 1.89
N SER A 135 -19.06 11.83 1.21
CA SER A 135 -18.49 13.16 0.99
C SER A 135 -18.41 14.02 2.24
N ASP A 136 -19.22 13.74 3.26
CA ASP A 136 -19.25 14.54 4.48
C ASP A 136 -18.06 14.21 5.36
N VAL A 137 -17.68 12.93 5.45
CA VAL A 137 -16.46 12.51 6.18
C VAL A 137 -15.24 12.29 5.28
N GLY A 138 -15.39 12.35 3.96
CA GLY A 138 -14.28 12.18 3.02
C GLY A 138 -13.78 10.74 2.88
N GLU A 139 -14.66 9.77 3.11
CA GLU A 139 -14.28 8.36 3.16
C GLU A 139 -14.78 7.59 1.95
N PHE A 140 -13.94 6.68 1.46
CA PHE A 140 -14.30 5.70 0.45
C PHE A 140 -14.15 4.30 1.02
N THR A 141 -15.17 3.47 0.82
CA THR A 141 -15.20 2.08 1.30
C THR A 141 -15.99 1.19 0.36
N TYR A 142 -15.73 -0.12 0.41
CA TYR A 142 -16.55 -1.16 -0.21
C TYR A 142 -17.40 -1.84 0.84
N GLY A 143 -18.68 -2.07 0.57
CA GLY A 143 -19.61 -2.71 1.51
C GLY A 143 -19.44 -4.22 1.63
N PHE A 144 -18.98 -4.89 0.56
CA PHE A 144 -18.76 -6.34 0.51
C PHE A 144 -19.98 -7.20 0.95
N GLY A 145 -21.20 -6.65 0.90
CA GLY A 145 -22.42 -7.35 1.32
C GLY A 145 -22.51 -7.65 2.82
N LEU A 146 -21.66 -7.03 3.65
CA LEU A 146 -21.62 -7.30 5.10
C LEU A 146 -22.70 -6.52 5.89
N GLY A 147 -23.29 -5.49 5.29
CA GLY A 147 -24.30 -4.65 5.96
C GLY A 147 -23.75 -3.87 7.16
N GLU A 148 -22.45 -3.62 7.20
CA GLU A 148 -21.79 -2.90 8.30
C GLU A 148 -22.01 -1.38 8.17
N PRO A 149 -22.34 -0.65 9.25
CA PRO A 149 -22.46 0.81 9.23
C PRO A 149 -21.15 1.53 8.89
N HIS A 150 -20.01 0.90 9.20
CA HIS A 150 -18.66 1.44 8.97
C HIS A 150 -17.75 0.31 8.47
N PRO A 151 -17.77 -0.02 7.17
CA PRO A 151 -17.13 -1.22 6.62
C PRO A 151 -15.59 -1.10 6.54
N ARG A 152 -14.89 -0.85 7.65
CA ARG A 152 -13.44 -0.56 7.70
C ARG A 152 -12.57 -1.77 8.08
N GLY A 153 -13.08 -2.97 7.85
CA GLY A 153 -12.43 -4.23 8.21
C GLY A 153 -11.26 -4.64 7.29
N GLN A 154 -10.77 -5.87 7.50
CA GLN A 154 -9.64 -6.43 6.74
C GLN A 154 -9.84 -6.37 5.21
N LEU A 155 -11.08 -6.53 4.73
CA LEU A 155 -11.39 -6.50 3.31
C LEU A 155 -11.05 -5.13 2.70
N ASN A 156 -11.54 -4.05 3.31
CA ASN A 156 -11.22 -2.68 2.88
C ASN A 156 -9.73 -2.37 3.01
N ALA A 157 -9.07 -2.81 4.09
CA ALA A 157 -7.63 -2.63 4.23
C ALA A 157 -6.84 -3.30 3.08
N ARG A 158 -7.24 -4.51 2.68
CA ARG A 158 -6.61 -5.25 1.58
C ARG A 158 -6.80 -4.58 0.22
N VAL A 159 -8.03 -4.22 -0.13
CA VAL A 159 -8.30 -3.53 -1.41
C VAL A 159 -7.64 -2.16 -1.46
N MET A 160 -7.68 -1.38 -0.37
CA MET A 160 -7.02 -0.07 -0.35
C MET A 160 -5.51 -0.19 -0.50
N ALA A 161 -4.88 -1.18 0.14
CA ALA A 161 -3.46 -1.46 -0.07
C ALA A 161 -3.17 -1.85 -1.54
N GLY A 162 -4.00 -2.71 -2.15
CA GLY A 162 -3.90 -3.05 -3.57
C GLY A 162 -4.09 -1.86 -4.52
N TRP A 163 -4.96 -0.91 -4.15
CA TRP A 163 -5.27 0.28 -4.93
C TRP A 163 -4.09 1.26 -4.98
N VAL A 164 -3.47 1.52 -3.82
CA VAL A 164 -2.39 2.50 -3.67
C VAL A 164 -1.02 1.94 -4.06
N CYS A 165 -0.84 0.62 -4.01
CA CYS A 165 0.42 0.00 -4.40
C CYS A 165 0.66 0.08 -5.91
N THR A 166 1.94 0.14 -6.25
CA THR A 166 2.47 -0.10 -7.59
C THR A 166 3.37 -1.33 -7.55
N PRO A 167 3.66 -1.98 -8.69
CA PRO A 167 4.48 -3.17 -8.69
C PRO A 167 5.79 -3.02 -7.91
N GLY A 168 6.04 -3.96 -7.00
CA GLY A 168 7.18 -3.96 -6.08
C GLY A 168 7.08 -3.00 -4.89
N ALA A 169 6.00 -2.23 -4.72
CA ALA A 169 5.87 -1.24 -3.65
C ALA A 169 5.97 -1.88 -2.27
N TRP A 170 5.33 -3.03 -2.08
CA TRP A 170 5.38 -3.74 -0.80
C TRP A 170 6.78 -4.29 -0.54
N SER A 171 7.37 -4.99 -1.52
CA SER A 171 8.73 -5.54 -1.36
C SER A 171 9.78 -4.46 -1.08
N ARG A 172 9.65 -3.27 -1.69
CA ARG A 172 10.57 -2.14 -1.47
C ARG A 172 10.62 -1.70 -0.01
N ILE A 173 9.52 -1.78 0.75
CA ILE A 173 9.51 -1.42 2.19
C ILE A 173 10.51 -2.24 2.99
N PHE A 174 10.70 -3.51 2.63
CA PHE A 174 11.58 -4.43 3.33
C PHE A 174 13.02 -4.39 2.82
N ASN A 175 13.19 -4.15 1.51
CA ASN A 175 14.45 -4.39 0.80
C ASN A 175 15.24 -3.11 0.44
N ALA A 176 14.60 -1.93 0.35
CA ALA A 176 15.30 -0.69 -0.02
C ALA A 176 16.05 -0.01 1.14
N GLY A 177 15.82 -0.46 2.38
CA GLY A 177 16.33 0.18 3.59
C GLY A 177 15.72 1.57 3.84
N PRO A 178 16.09 2.25 4.93
CA PRO A 178 15.51 3.54 5.25
C PRO A 178 15.95 4.65 4.29
N GLY A 179 17.05 4.46 3.57
CA GLY A 179 17.66 5.52 2.77
C GLY A 179 17.88 6.77 3.63
N ARG A 180 17.28 7.89 3.21
CA ARG A 180 17.34 9.18 3.91
C ARG A 180 16.05 9.56 4.64
N ARG A 181 15.05 8.67 4.69
CA ARG A 181 13.69 8.97 5.20
C ARG A 181 13.62 9.48 6.65
N PHE A 182 14.65 9.22 7.45
CA PHE A 182 14.74 9.61 8.86
C PHE A 182 15.72 10.77 9.11
N THR A 183 16.35 11.27 8.05
CA THR A 183 17.30 12.39 8.10
C THR A 183 16.90 13.54 7.19
N ASP A 184 16.04 13.28 6.21
CA ASP A 184 15.50 14.30 5.33
C ASP A 184 14.44 15.15 6.05
N PRO A 185 14.21 16.39 5.57
CA PRO A 185 13.17 17.25 6.10
C PRO A 185 11.83 16.53 6.21
N THR A 186 11.18 16.69 7.37
CA THR A 186 9.93 16.02 7.70
C THR A 186 8.84 17.06 7.93
N VAL A 187 7.61 16.74 7.54
CA VAL A 187 6.44 17.58 7.80
C VAL A 187 5.65 16.99 8.96
N GLU A 188 5.40 17.79 9.98
CA GLU A 188 4.73 17.40 11.22
C GLU A 188 3.57 18.36 11.52
N GLY A 189 2.67 17.92 12.41
CA GLY A 189 1.54 18.75 12.86
C GLY A 189 0.46 18.97 11.80
N VAL A 190 0.33 18.06 10.82
CA VAL A 190 -0.78 18.08 9.85
C VAL A 190 -2.11 17.93 10.59
N ASP A 191 -3.07 18.80 10.29
CA ASP A 191 -4.41 18.83 10.88
C ASP A 191 -5.31 17.67 10.36
N PHE A 192 -4.89 16.44 10.64
CA PHE A 192 -5.62 15.23 10.25
C PHE A 192 -6.84 15.01 11.19
N PRO A 193 -8.02 14.58 10.68
CA PRO A 193 -8.29 14.12 9.32
C PRO A 193 -8.72 15.22 8.34
N ASP A 194 -8.83 16.48 8.76
CA ASP A 194 -9.30 17.57 7.90
C ASP A 194 -8.32 17.87 6.76
N VAL A 195 -7.02 17.61 6.96
CA VAL A 195 -5.97 17.80 5.97
C VAL A 195 -5.18 16.51 5.78
N ALA A 196 -4.97 16.11 4.52
CA ALA A 196 -4.03 15.06 4.13
C ALA A 196 -2.94 15.65 3.22
N LEU A 197 -1.71 15.16 3.31
CA LEU A 197 -0.66 15.54 2.38
C LEU A 197 -0.71 14.62 1.16
N SER A 198 -0.96 15.20 -0.02
CA SER A 198 -0.82 14.50 -1.31
C SER A 198 0.62 14.51 -1.82
N GLU A 199 1.45 15.44 -1.33
CA GLU A 199 2.90 15.43 -1.53
C GLU A 199 3.61 15.97 -0.29
N ALA A 200 4.67 15.27 0.14
CA ALA A 200 5.62 15.69 1.16
C ALA A 200 6.97 15.07 0.82
N ARG A 201 7.70 15.68 -0.11
CA ARG A 201 8.88 15.07 -0.73
C ARG A 201 10.05 16.04 -0.75
N TRP A 202 11.17 15.61 -0.20
CA TRP A 202 12.45 16.29 -0.32
C TRP A 202 13.24 15.75 -1.50
N ASP A 203 13.77 16.62 -2.36
CA ASP A 203 14.60 16.23 -3.51
C ASP A 203 16.11 16.45 -3.32
N SER A 204 16.55 16.66 -2.08
CA SER A 204 17.90 17.12 -1.68
C SER A 204 18.11 18.64 -1.66
N SER A 205 17.19 19.43 -2.21
CA SER A 205 17.30 20.89 -2.22
C SER A 205 15.98 21.63 -2.01
N ILE A 206 14.87 21.03 -2.42
CA ILE A 206 13.53 21.59 -2.37
C ILE A 206 12.61 20.61 -1.64
N LEU A 207 11.83 21.15 -0.70
CA LEU A 207 10.73 20.43 -0.06
C LEU A 207 9.45 20.75 -0.83
N HIS A 208 8.94 19.75 -1.54
CA HIS A 208 7.69 19.81 -2.30
C HIS A 208 6.52 19.41 -1.39
N LEU A 209 5.48 20.24 -1.38
CA LEU A 209 4.32 20.07 -0.51
C LEU A 209 3.03 20.24 -1.31
N ALA A 210 2.05 19.39 -1.04
CA ALA A 210 0.68 19.59 -1.48
C ALA A 210 -0.28 19.00 -0.44
N ALA A 211 -1.33 19.75 -0.11
CA ALA A 211 -2.33 19.36 0.87
C ALA A 211 -3.71 19.26 0.23
N GLN A 212 -4.45 18.23 0.59
CA GLN A 212 -5.82 17.97 0.15
C GLN A 212 -6.79 18.07 1.33
N PRO A 213 -7.98 18.64 1.12
CA PRO A 213 -9.01 18.70 2.15
C PRO A 213 -9.70 17.35 2.27
N ARG A 214 -10.16 17.02 3.49
CA ARG A 214 -11.06 15.87 3.72
C ARG A 214 -12.30 15.91 2.84
N ASN A 215 -12.90 17.10 2.70
CA ASN A 215 -14.11 17.31 1.93
C ASN A 215 -14.21 18.75 1.39
N ALA A 216 -15.23 19.01 0.58
CA ALA A 216 -15.43 20.32 -0.05
C ALA A 216 -15.68 21.47 0.94
N SER A 217 -16.17 21.19 2.16
CA SER A 217 -16.51 22.24 3.14
C SER A 217 -15.29 22.96 3.73
N ILE A 218 -14.12 22.32 3.66
CA ILE A 218 -12.86 22.85 4.18
C ILE A 218 -11.83 23.14 3.08
N ALA A 219 -12.20 22.94 1.81
CA ALA A 219 -11.35 23.24 0.67
C ALA A 219 -10.96 24.73 0.63
N GLY A 220 -9.69 25.00 0.30
CA GLY A 220 -9.14 26.37 0.22
C GLY A 220 -8.87 27.02 1.57
N ARG A 221 -9.13 26.34 2.70
CA ARG A 221 -8.64 26.80 4.01
C ARG A 221 -7.11 26.77 4.03
N ARG A 222 -6.53 27.64 4.86
CA ARG A 222 -5.12 27.53 5.21
C ARG A 222 -4.94 26.60 6.39
N SER A 223 -3.85 25.84 6.37
CA SER A 223 -3.42 24.98 7.46
C SER A 223 -1.96 25.27 7.78
N ALA A 224 -1.66 25.39 9.07
CA ALA A 224 -0.30 25.56 9.58
C ALA A 224 0.30 24.19 9.90
N MET A 225 1.54 23.97 9.49
CA MET A 225 2.30 22.75 9.74
C MET A 225 3.78 23.07 9.96
N GLN A 226 4.52 22.13 10.54
CA GLN A 226 5.95 22.29 10.81
C GLN A 226 6.77 21.53 9.78
N ALA A 227 7.74 22.18 9.17
CA ALA A 227 8.87 21.49 8.54
C ALA A 227 10.01 21.41 9.53
N THR A 228 10.54 20.21 9.77
CA THR A 228 11.64 19.91 10.69
C THR A 228 12.80 19.28 9.92
N ALA A 229 13.97 19.16 10.56
CA ALA A 229 15.18 18.60 9.96
C ALA A 229 15.65 19.29 8.65
N LEU A 230 15.36 20.60 8.52
CA LEU A 230 15.88 21.40 7.42
C LEU A 230 17.41 21.55 7.55
N PRO A 231 18.17 21.49 6.44
CA PRO A 231 19.63 21.36 6.47
C PRO A 231 20.39 22.61 6.96
N SER A 232 19.74 23.77 7.04
CA SER A 232 20.38 25.00 7.49
C SER A 232 19.37 26.07 7.92
N ASP A 233 19.74 26.83 8.94
CA ASP A 233 19.00 28.01 9.40
C ASP A 233 19.09 29.20 8.43
N GLY A 234 18.21 30.18 8.65
CA GLY A 234 18.18 31.46 7.94
C GLY A 234 16.95 31.61 7.05
N SER A 235 17.03 32.52 6.09
CA SER A 235 15.92 32.82 5.19
C SER A 235 15.81 31.77 4.09
N TRP A 236 14.62 31.21 3.98
CA TRP A 236 14.16 30.34 2.90
C TRP A 236 13.01 31.02 2.17
N THR A 237 12.68 30.53 0.98
CA THR A 237 11.59 31.00 0.14
C THR A 237 10.55 29.89 0.00
N LEU A 238 9.31 30.20 0.36
CA LEU A 238 8.15 29.35 0.06
C LEU A 238 7.47 29.88 -1.20
N LEU A 239 7.62 29.17 -2.31
CA LEU A 239 6.93 29.43 -3.57
C LEU A 239 5.53 28.81 -3.53
N ARG A 240 4.52 29.61 -3.87
CA ARG A 240 3.11 29.22 -3.90
C ARG A 240 2.67 28.80 -5.31
N PRO A 241 1.54 28.09 -5.43
CA PRO A 241 1.01 27.66 -6.73
C PRO A 241 0.72 28.80 -7.71
N ASP A 242 0.37 29.99 -7.20
CA ASP A 242 0.08 31.20 -8.00
C ASP A 242 1.34 31.96 -8.46
N GLY A 243 2.53 31.44 -8.15
CA GLY A 243 3.82 32.05 -8.47
C GLY A 243 4.25 33.14 -7.48
N THR A 244 3.44 33.47 -6.47
CA THR A 244 3.88 34.35 -5.38
C THR A 244 4.83 33.60 -4.45
N SER A 245 5.63 34.34 -3.69
CA SER A 245 6.53 33.75 -2.71
C SER A 245 6.50 34.52 -1.40
N GLU A 246 6.93 33.86 -0.33
CA GLU A 246 7.20 34.50 0.96
C GLU A 246 8.50 34.01 1.56
N VAL A 247 9.11 34.86 2.38
CA VAL A 247 10.30 34.50 3.15
C VAL A 247 9.86 33.75 4.40
N VAL A 248 10.41 32.56 4.59
CA VAL A 248 10.24 31.72 5.77
C VAL A 248 11.57 31.69 6.51
N ASN A 249 11.56 31.98 7.81
CA ASN A 249 12.76 31.89 8.63
C ASN A 249 12.86 30.50 9.26
N VAL A 250 13.95 29.81 8.96
CA VAL A 250 14.30 28.52 9.56
C VAL A 250 15.18 28.77 10.78
N ILE A 251 14.79 28.21 11.91
CA ILE A 251 15.47 28.32 13.20
C ILE A 251 15.58 26.92 13.78
N ASP A 252 16.79 26.52 14.19
CA ASP A 252 17.08 25.17 14.69
C ASP A 252 16.56 24.07 13.75
N GLY A 253 16.78 24.26 12.44
CA GLY A 253 16.34 23.33 11.40
C GLY A 253 14.83 23.21 11.25
N SER A 254 14.04 24.14 11.79
CA SER A 254 12.58 24.08 11.80
C SER A 254 11.94 25.37 11.29
N ALA A 255 10.78 25.25 10.65
CA ALA A 255 9.96 26.38 10.24
C ALA A 255 8.47 26.05 10.25
N THR A 256 7.65 27.05 10.56
CA THR A 256 6.18 26.98 10.37
C THR A 256 5.85 27.36 8.95
N LEU A 257 5.05 26.52 8.29
CA LEU A 257 4.55 26.71 6.95
C LEU A 257 3.05 26.85 6.99
N GLU A 258 2.52 27.84 6.29
CA GLU A 258 1.08 28.03 6.13
C GLU A 258 0.71 27.81 4.66
N ILE A 259 0.07 26.67 4.35
CA ILE A 259 -0.27 26.30 2.98
C ILE A 259 -1.78 26.19 2.78
N GLY A 260 -2.22 26.39 1.54
CA GLY A 260 -3.60 26.16 1.11
C GLY A 260 -3.91 24.67 1.02
N VAL A 261 -5.12 24.31 1.44
CA VAL A 261 -5.64 22.95 1.42
C VAL A 261 -6.57 22.81 0.20
N ASP A 262 -5.98 22.81 -0.99
CA ASP A 262 -6.66 22.82 -2.30
C ASP A 262 -5.95 21.98 -3.37
N GLY A 263 -4.94 21.21 -2.99
CA GLY A 263 -4.11 20.42 -3.91
C GLY A 263 -3.02 21.22 -4.63
N GLY A 264 -2.90 22.53 -4.35
CA GLY A 264 -1.84 23.38 -4.87
C GLY A 264 -0.45 22.90 -4.45
N ARG A 265 0.51 22.96 -5.38
CA ARG A 265 1.91 22.58 -5.13
C ARG A 265 2.73 23.76 -4.62
N TYR A 266 3.33 23.58 -3.46
CA TYR A 266 4.25 24.50 -2.81
C TYR A 266 5.67 23.96 -2.89
N GLN A 267 6.65 24.87 -2.92
CA GLN A 267 8.07 24.54 -2.88
C GLN A 267 8.76 25.40 -1.83
N LEU A 268 9.36 24.77 -0.83
CA LEU A 268 10.22 25.44 0.13
C LEU A 268 11.68 25.16 -0.27
N HIS A 269 12.42 26.23 -0.56
CA HIS A 269 13.83 26.16 -0.95
C HIS A 269 14.61 27.33 -0.35
N ARG A 270 15.93 27.21 -0.30
CA ARG A 270 16.80 28.31 0.13
C ARG A 270 17.02 29.33 -0.99
#